data_AF-A0ABD5I9F2-F1
#
_entry.id   AF-A0ABD5I9F2-F1
#
_cell.length_a   1.000
_cell.length_b   1.000
_cell.length_c   1.000
_cell.angle_alpha   90.00
_cell.angle_beta   90.00
_cell.angle_gamma   90.00
#
_symmetry.space_group_name_H-M   'P 1'
#
loop_
_entity.id
_entity.type
_entity.pdbx_description
1 polymer ?
#
loop_
_entity_poly.entity_id
_entity_poly.type
_entity_poly.pdbx_seq_one_letter_code
_entity_poly.pdbx_strand_id
1 'polypeptide(L)'
;MDEITLNFGNKAKNTTRDETVAELEKVQGKNKHIINLLKATVDYTNGIIQNTLYPIVSSSTIRDIIKDMSRNYREYKEKIHLKMHSSYRGHNRRALCDILKNLTFKSNNLSHQPIIEALQLIQEYSDSGNVFCH
;
A
#
# COMPACT_ATOMS: atom_id res chain seq x y z
N MET A 1 1.58 -28.26 -20.11
CA MET A 1 2.35 -27.05 -20.47
C MET A 1 2.05 -25.92 -19.48
N ASP A 2 1.69 -26.23 -18.23
CA ASP A 2 0.78 -25.36 -17.46
C ASP A 2 1.28 -24.89 -16.09
N GLU A 3 2.43 -25.36 -15.63
CA GLU A 3 2.99 -24.92 -14.34
C GLU A 3 4.10 -23.87 -14.53
N ILE A 4 4.95 -24.05 -15.54
CA ILE A 4 6.06 -23.13 -15.85
C ILE A 4 5.52 -21.76 -16.31
N THR A 5 4.47 -21.76 -17.14
CA THR A 5 3.84 -20.54 -17.69
C THR A 5 3.15 -19.73 -16.59
N LEU A 6 2.50 -20.40 -15.63
CA LEU A 6 1.85 -19.78 -14.48
C LEU A 6 2.87 -19.14 -13.52
N ASN A 7 3.98 -19.82 -13.28
CA ASN A 7 5.03 -19.35 -12.38
C ASN A 7 5.82 -18.17 -12.97
N PHE A 8 6.07 -18.19 -14.29
CA PHE A 8 6.65 -17.05 -15.01
C PHE A 8 5.73 -15.82 -14.97
N GLY A 9 4.42 -16.01 -15.15
CA GLY A 9 3.43 -14.94 -15.05
C GLY A 9 3.35 -14.31 -13.65
N ASN A 10 3.43 -15.13 -12.60
CA ASN A 10 3.45 -14.65 -11.22
C ASN A 10 4.74 -13.90 -10.87
N LYS A 11 5.90 -14.39 -11.33
CA LYS A 11 7.20 -13.72 -11.12
C LYS A 11 7.25 -12.38 -11.84
N ALA A 12 6.86 -12.33 -13.11
CA ALA A 12 6.79 -11.08 -13.88
C ALA A 12 5.83 -10.07 -13.23
N LYS A 13 4.65 -10.52 -12.77
CA LYS A 13 3.68 -9.68 -12.07
C LYS A 13 4.21 -9.10 -10.76
N ASN A 14 5.00 -9.87 -10.02
CA ASN A 14 5.64 -9.41 -8.78
C ASN A 14 6.76 -8.41 -9.09
N THR A 15 7.63 -8.70 -10.07
CA THR A 15 8.68 -7.78 -10.51
C THR A 15 8.13 -6.43 -10.97
N THR A 16 7.08 -6.41 -11.80
CA THR A 16 6.45 -5.15 -12.23
C THR A 16 5.83 -4.37 -11.06
N ARG A 17 5.27 -5.06 -10.04
CA ARG A 17 4.78 -4.40 -8.83
C ARG A 17 5.91 -3.77 -8.04
N ASP A 18 7.01 -4.48 -7.87
CA ASP A 18 8.16 -4.00 -7.09
C ASP A 18 8.83 -2.81 -7.78
N GLU A 19 9.00 -2.85 -9.10
CA GLU A 19 9.49 -1.73 -9.92
C GLU A 19 8.56 -0.51 -9.82
N THR A 20 7.25 -0.74 -9.87
CA THR A 20 6.27 0.34 -9.71
C THR A 20 6.39 0.95 -8.30
N VAL A 21 6.51 0.14 -7.25
CA VAL A 21 6.69 0.65 -5.89
C VAL A 21 8.00 1.45 -5.75
N ALA A 22 9.10 0.97 -6.33
CA ALA A 22 10.40 1.63 -6.27
C ALA A 22 10.41 3.00 -6.98
N GLU A 23 9.83 3.11 -8.18
CA GLU A 23 9.71 4.39 -8.87
C GLU A 23 8.81 5.38 -8.10
N LEU A 24 7.78 4.88 -7.44
CA LEU A 24 6.91 5.69 -6.60
C LEU A 24 7.62 6.20 -5.33
N GLU A 25 8.42 5.37 -4.67
CA GLU A 25 9.26 5.78 -3.52
C GLU A 25 10.29 6.85 -3.92
N LYS A 26 10.90 6.70 -5.10
CA LYS A 26 11.85 7.66 -5.65
C LYS A 26 11.21 9.03 -5.93
N VAL A 27 10.01 9.06 -6.51
CA VAL A 27 9.24 10.30 -6.71
C VAL A 27 8.89 10.94 -5.36
N GLN A 28 8.54 10.15 -4.34
CA GLN A 28 8.32 10.68 -2.98
C GLN A 28 9.57 11.33 -2.40
N GLY A 29 10.74 10.69 -2.52
CA GLY A 29 12.00 11.26 -2.06
C GLY A 29 12.21 12.66 -2.64
N LYS A 30 12.02 12.81 -3.96
CA LYS A 30 12.09 14.09 -4.66
C LYS A 30 11.08 15.11 -4.13
N ASN A 31 9.80 14.72 -3.97
CA ASN A 31 8.76 15.62 -3.46
C ASN A 31 9.04 16.10 -2.03
N LYS A 32 9.59 15.22 -1.17
CA LYS A 32 10.01 15.60 0.19
C LYS A 32 11.10 16.66 0.15
N HIS A 33 12.10 16.51 -0.72
CA HIS A 33 13.16 17.51 -0.89
C HIS A 33 12.61 18.84 -1.42
N ILE A 34 11.69 18.81 -2.39
CA ILE A 34 11.05 20.03 -2.92
C ILE A 34 10.24 20.75 -1.83
N ILE A 35 9.41 20.03 -1.08
CA ILE A 35 8.64 20.62 0.03
C ILE A 35 9.57 21.24 1.07
N ASN A 36 10.67 20.57 1.42
CA ASN A 36 11.64 21.10 2.37
C ASN A 36 12.37 22.34 1.83
N LEU A 37 12.72 22.37 0.54
CA LEU A 37 13.29 23.54 -0.11
C LEU A 37 12.32 24.72 -0.04
N LEU A 38 11.05 24.51 -0.39
CA LEU A 38 10.04 25.56 -0.34
C LEU A 38 9.79 26.05 1.10
N LYS A 39 9.76 25.15 2.09
CA LYS A 39 9.70 25.56 3.50
C LYS A 39 10.88 26.45 3.88
N ALA A 40 12.10 26.06 3.51
CA ALA A 40 13.29 26.88 3.76
C ALA A 40 13.18 28.28 3.11
N THR A 41 12.58 28.40 1.93
CA THR A 41 12.37 29.72 1.30
C THR A 41 11.38 30.61 2.07
N VAL A 42 10.41 30.00 2.78
CA VAL A 42 9.44 30.72 3.61
C VAL A 42 10.02 31.03 5.00
N ASP A 43 10.81 30.12 5.57
CA ASP A 43 11.40 30.27 6.91
C ASP A 43 12.59 31.24 6.91
N TYR A 44 13.32 31.34 5.80
CA TYR A 44 14.49 32.21 5.63
C TYR A 44 14.23 33.23 4.52
N THR A 45 13.50 34.29 4.86
CA THR A 45 13.00 35.28 3.89
C THR A 45 14.00 36.34 3.44
N ASN A 46 15.21 36.35 3.98
CA ASN A 46 16.16 37.45 3.79
C ASN A 46 17.21 37.14 2.71
N GLY A 47 17.80 38.19 2.13
CA GLY A 47 18.91 38.07 1.20
C GLY A 47 18.48 37.61 -0.20
N ILE A 48 19.23 36.68 -0.80
CA ILE A 48 19.06 36.28 -2.21
C ILE A 48 17.64 35.77 -2.50
N ILE A 49 17.01 35.07 -1.55
CA ILE A 49 15.65 34.55 -1.69
C ILE A 49 14.64 35.70 -1.86
N GLN A 50 14.75 36.73 -1.04
CA GLN A 50 13.88 37.90 -1.14
C GLN A 50 13.98 38.59 -2.50
N ASN A 51 15.21 38.77 -2.99
CA ASN A 51 15.48 39.58 -4.17
C ASN A 51 15.29 38.82 -5.48
N THR A 52 15.37 37.49 -5.45
CA THR A 52 15.35 36.66 -6.66
C THR A 52 14.05 35.86 -6.77
N LEU A 53 13.55 35.32 -5.66
CA LEU A 53 12.41 34.40 -5.69
C LEU A 53 11.08 35.14 -5.51
N TYR A 54 10.98 36.08 -4.57
CA TYR A 54 9.72 36.78 -4.28
C TYR A 54 9.20 37.74 -5.36
N PRO A 55 10.01 38.28 -6.27
CA PRO A 55 9.50 38.96 -7.47
C PRO A 55 8.82 38.00 -8.46
N ILE A 56 9.16 36.71 -8.42
CA ILE A 56 8.63 35.69 -9.34
C ILE A 56 7.40 35.01 -8.73
N VAL A 57 7.44 34.71 -7.44
CA VAL A 57 6.38 33.99 -6.73
C VAL A 57 6.23 34.50 -5.30
N SER A 58 5.02 34.85 -4.90
CA SER A 58 4.77 35.39 -3.56
C SER A 58 4.93 34.31 -2.47
N SER A 59 5.33 34.73 -1.27
CA SER A 59 5.46 33.83 -0.10
C SER A 59 4.15 33.09 0.22
N SER A 60 2.99 33.74 0.03
CA SER A 60 1.68 33.10 0.20
C SER A 60 1.45 32.00 -0.84
N THR A 61 1.76 32.25 -2.11
CA THR A 61 1.68 31.23 -3.16
C THR A 61 2.58 30.03 -2.85
N ILE A 62 3.80 30.25 -2.37
CA ILE A 62 4.70 29.16 -1.94
C ILE A 62 4.07 28.36 -0.80
N ARG A 63 3.45 29.03 0.18
CA ARG A 63 2.78 28.38 1.31
C ARG A 63 1.59 27.53 0.88
N ASP A 64 0.84 27.98 -0.11
CA ASP A 64 -0.26 27.21 -0.72
C ASP A 64 0.26 25.99 -1.47
N ILE A 65 1.34 26.13 -2.25
CA ILE A 65 2.02 25.01 -2.93
C ILE A 65 2.50 23.96 -1.91
N ILE A 66 3.10 24.39 -0.79
CA ILE A 66 3.53 23.47 0.28
C ILE A 66 2.33 22.70 0.84
N LYS A 67 1.21 23.39 1.07
CA LYS A 67 -0.02 22.80 1.62
C LYS A 67 -0.62 21.76 0.69
N ASP A 68 -0.72 22.07 -0.60
CA ASP A 68 -1.30 21.16 -1.59
C ASP A 68 -0.41 19.96 -1.84
N MET A 69 0.91 20.14 -1.97
CA MET A 69 1.83 19.00 -2.10
C MET A 69 1.84 18.12 -0.84
N SER A 70 1.72 18.71 0.35
CA SER A 70 1.66 17.94 1.61
C SER A 70 0.36 17.14 1.75
N ARG A 71 -0.77 17.69 1.28
CA ARG A 71 -2.07 16.98 1.23
C ARG A 71 -2.02 15.82 0.26
N ASN A 72 -1.56 16.07 -0.96
CA ASN A 72 -1.38 15.05 -1.99
C ASN A 72 -0.47 13.93 -1.49
N TYR A 73 0.59 14.27 -0.77
CA TYR A 73 1.49 13.28 -0.15
C TYR A 73 0.77 12.36 0.86
N ARG A 74 -0.09 12.91 1.73
CA ARG A 74 -0.85 12.11 2.71
C ARG A 74 -1.86 11.19 2.05
N GLU A 75 -2.74 11.73 1.22
CA GLU A 75 -3.78 10.94 0.53
C GLU A 75 -3.18 9.84 -0.34
N TYR A 76 -2.05 10.14 -0.96
CA TYR A 76 -1.31 9.18 -1.77
C TYR A 76 -0.73 8.03 -0.92
N LYS A 77 -0.12 8.34 0.23
CA LYS A 77 0.40 7.34 1.17
C LYS A 77 -0.73 6.42 1.67
N GLU A 78 -1.90 6.97 1.95
CA GLU A 78 -3.09 6.20 2.31
C GLU A 78 -3.54 5.28 1.17
N LYS A 79 -3.60 5.76 -0.08
CA LYS A 79 -3.94 4.93 -1.26
C LYS A 79 -2.96 3.78 -1.47
N ILE A 80 -1.65 4.00 -1.29
CA ILE A 80 -0.65 2.93 -1.35
C ILE A 80 -0.88 1.93 -0.22
N HIS A 81 -1.02 2.39 1.04
CA HIS A 81 -1.27 1.50 2.16
C HIS A 81 -2.53 0.65 1.95
N LEU A 82 -3.61 1.25 1.47
CA LEU A 82 -4.85 0.55 1.13
C LEU A 82 -4.62 -0.49 0.02
N LYS A 83 -3.91 -0.13 -1.05
CA LYS A 83 -3.64 -1.05 -2.17
C LYS A 83 -2.68 -2.18 -1.78
N MET A 84 -1.67 -1.89 -0.98
CA MET A 84 -0.76 -2.89 -0.40
C MET A 84 -1.51 -3.82 0.54
N HIS A 85 -2.33 -3.29 1.44
CA HIS A 85 -3.13 -4.07 2.38
C HIS A 85 -4.18 -4.95 1.67
N SER A 86 -4.85 -4.41 0.65
CA SER A 86 -5.76 -5.15 -0.24
C SER A 86 -5.05 -6.31 -0.96
N SER A 87 -3.85 -6.07 -1.47
CA SER A 87 -3.07 -7.09 -2.19
C SER A 87 -2.55 -8.16 -1.24
N TYR A 88 -2.12 -7.77 -0.04
CA TYR A 88 -1.67 -8.68 1.02
C TYR A 88 -2.83 -9.55 1.53
N ARG A 89 -4.03 -8.98 1.70
CA ARG A 89 -5.24 -9.76 2.02
C ARG A 89 -5.51 -10.81 0.95
N GLY A 90 -5.58 -10.44 -0.33
CA GLY A 90 -5.98 -11.37 -1.40
C GLY A 90 -4.97 -12.50 -1.65
N HIS A 91 -3.68 -12.27 -1.45
CA HIS A 91 -2.67 -13.32 -1.62
C HIS A 91 -2.58 -14.24 -0.41
N ASN A 92 -2.47 -13.69 0.81
CA ASN A 92 -2.37 -14.50 2.02
C ASN A 92 -3.67 -15.24 2.33
N ARG A 93 -4.83 -14.70 1.95
CA ARG A 93 -6.11 -15.39 2.10
C ARG A 93 -6.18 -16.65 1.25
N ARG A 94 -5.68 -16.61 0.02
CA ARG A 94 -5.60 -17.80 -0.84
C ARG A 94 -4.70 -18.86 -0.23
N ALA A 95 -3.47 -18.50 0.14
CA ALA A 95 -2.54 -19.43 0.79
C ALA A 95 -3.09 -19.99 2.12
N LEU A 96 -3.73 -19.15 2.94
CA LEU A 96 -4.38 -19.56 4.18
C LEU A 96 -5.54 -20.52 3.91
N CYS A 97 -6.39 -20.24 2.93
CA CYS A 97 -7.48 -21.13 2.57
C CYS A 97 -6.97 -22.47 2.02
N ASP A 98 -5.89 -22.48 1.25
CA ASP A 98 -5.25 -23.72 0.79
C ASP A 98 -4.72 -24.54 1.98
N ILE A 99 -4.10 -23.90 2.97
CA ILE A 99 -3.67 -24.57 4.21
C ILE A 99 -4.87 -25.12 4.97
N LEU A 100 -5.91 -24.30 5.17
CA LEU A 100 -7.12 -24.69 5.90
C LEU A 100 -7.78 -25.90 5.25
N LYS A 101 -7.91 -25.95 3.92
CA LYS A 101 -8.49 -27.09 3.19
C LYS A 101 -7.76 -28.42 3.40
N ASN A 102 -6.44 -28.36 3.65
CA ASN A 102 -5.60 -29.54 3.81
C ASN A 102 -5.46 -30.00 5.27
N LEU A 103 -6.06 -29.30 6.23
CA LEU A 103 -5.98 -29.62 7.65
C LEU A 103 -7.34 -30.02 8.22
N THR A 104 -7.36 -31.11 8.98
CA THR A 104 -8.50 -31.49 9.80
C THR A 104 -8.32 -30.94 11.21
N PHE A 105 -9.14 -29.97 11.59
CA PHE A 105 -9.11 -29.39 12.93
C PHE A 105 -9.95 -30.24 13.89
N LYS A 106 -9.33 -30.67 15.00
CA LYS A 106 -10.00 -31.42 16.07
C LYS A 106 -9.54 -30.88 17.41
N SER A 107 -10.46 -30.73 18.34
CA SER A 107 -10.18 -30.42 19.73
C SER A 107 -11.16 -31.19 20.61
N ASN A 108 -10.67 -31.70 21.74
CA ASN A 108 -11.52 -32.26 22.81
C ASN A 108 -11.87 -31.19 23.86
N ASN A 109 -11.23 -30.03 23.80
CA ASN A 109 -11.56 -28.89 24.65
C ASN A 109 -12.83 -28.20 24.14
N LEU A 110 -13.88 -28.21 24.97
CA LEU A 110 -15.16 -27.55 24.69
C LEU A 110 -15.00 -26.05 24.44
N SER A 111 -14.02 -25.39 25.07
CA SER A 111 -13.73 -23.97 24.84
C SER A 111 -13.23 -23.66 23.43
N HIS A 112 -12.73 -24.65 22.69
CA HIS A 112 -12.26 -24.47 21.32
C HIS A 112 -13.29 -24.86 20.26
N GLN A 113 -14.40 -25.53 20.62
CA GLN A 113 -15.42 -25.95 19.65
C GLN A 113 -15.96 -24.79 18.80
N PRO A 114 -16.23 -23.59 19.36
CA PRO A 114 -16.68 -22.45 18.54
C PRO A 114 -15.69 -22.06 17.44
N ILE A 115 -14.39 -22.23 17.69
CA ILE A 115 -13.34 -21.94 16.70
C ILE A 115 -13.28 -23.04 15.65
N ILE A 116 -13.42 -24.32 16.04
CA ILE A 116 -13.45 -25.46 15.12
C ILE A 116 -14.66 -25.35 14.18
N GLU A 117 -15.84 -25.04 14.71
CA GLU A 117 -17.06 -24.82 13.94
C GLU A 117 -16.91 -23.64 12.96
N ALA A 118 -16.32 -22.53 13.41
CA ALA A 118 -16.03 -21.40 12.53
C ALA A 118 -15.06 -21.75 11.39
N LEU A 119 -14.02 -22.55 11.67
CA LEU A 119 -13.09 -23.02 10.64
C LEU A 119 -13.76 -23.96 9.62
N GLN A 120 -14.65 -24.84 10.07
CA GLN A 120 -15.44 -25.71 9.19
C GLN A 120 -16.38 -24.89 8.29
N LEU A 121 -17.04 -23.87 8.85
CA LEU A 121 -17.86 -22.94 8.08
C LEU A 121 -17.03 -22.24 7.00
N ILE A 122 -15.83 -21.76 7.34
CA ILE A 122 -14.92 -21.12 6.37
C ILE A 122 -14.50 -22.09 5.26
N GLN A 123 -14.24 -23.37 5.58
CA GLN A 123 -13.94 -24.41 4.58
C GLN A 123 -15.14 -24.68 3.65
N GLU A 124 -16.34 -24.77 4.19
CA GLU A 124 -17.57 -25.05 3.42
C GLU A 124 -17.86 -23.96 2.37
N TYR A 125 -17.66 -22.69 2.74
CA TYR A 125 -17.86 -21.56 1.83
C TYR A 125 -16.63 -21.18 1.00
N SER A 126 -15.55 -21.98 1.06
CA SER A 126 -14.30 -21.64 0.38
C SER A 126 -14.37 -21.79 -1.15
N ASP A 127 -15.23 -22.68 -1.67
CA ASP A 127 -15.42 -22.96 -3.10
C ASP A 127 -16.66 -22.28 -3.69
N SER A 128 -17.55 -21.72 -2.85
CA SER A 128 -18.85 -21.20 -3.28
C SER A 128 -18.82 -19.77 -3.85
N GLY A 129 -17.65 -19.27 -4.27
CA GLY A 129 -17.47 -17.90 -4.76
C GLY A 129 -17.74 -16.80 -3.72
N ASN A 130 -17.92 -17.16 -2.45
CA ASN A 130 -18.21 -16.21 -1.38
C ASN A 130 -16.94 -15.51 -0.88
N VAL A 131 -17.16 -14.38 -0.22
CA VAL A 131 -16.18 -13.34 0.17
C VAL A 131 -15.02 -13.85 1.05
N PHE A 132 -15.00 -15.12 1.48
CA PHE A 132 -14.03 -15.63 2.47
C PHE A 132 -12.72 -16.20 1.89
N CYS A 133 -12.72 -16.80 0.69
CA CYS A 133 -11.51 -17.45 0.14
C CYS A 133 -11.14 -17.09 -1.32
N HIS A 134 -11.78 -16.07 -1.90
CA HIS A 134 -11.45 -15.59 -3.25
C HIS A 134 -10.14 -14.80 -3.35
#